data_AF-A0A954FXW5-F1
#
_entry.id   AF-A0A954FXW5-F1
#
_cell.length_a   1.000
_cell.length_b   1.000
_cell.length_c   1.000
_cell.angle_alpha   90.00
_cell.angle_beta   90.00
_cell.angle_gamma   90.00
#
_symmetry.space_group_name_H-M   'P 1'
#
loop_
_entity.id
_entity.type
_entity.pdbx_description
1 polymer ?
#
loop_
_entity_poly.entity_id
_entity_poly.type
_entity_poly.pdbx_seq_one_letter_code
_entity_poly.pdbx_strand_id
1 'polypeptide(L)'
;KEYIVAGDIFQVVLSQRLKLETSATPLDIYRSLRVVNPSPFMFLLKTPEVDLVGSSPEIMVRVEDRLTTIRPLAGTRKRGKTEAEDKRLAEELLSDPKERAEHVMLIDLARNDVGRVCEFGSVELSDVMVVERYSHVMHITSNVTGMLTKDRSALDALRAGLPAGTVSGAPKVRAMEIIDEFEPHRRGPYAGAVGYLDFTGNMDTCIALRTLVMQGSTAYVQAGAGIVADSVPETEYYETLNKAKGLLKAIEVAEKQLK
;
A
#
# COMPACT_ATOMS: atom_id res chain seq x y z
N LYS A 1 16.68 -6.78 -11.49
CA LYS A 1 17.43 -7.95 -10.99
C LYS A 1 18.92 -7.71 -10.95
N GLU A 2 19.55 -7.23 -12.03
CA GLU A 2 20.98 -6.89 -12.04
C GLU A 2 21.35 -5.93 -10.90
N TYR A 3 20.56 -4.87 -10.69
CA TYR A 3 20.71 -3.97 -9.52
C TYR A 3 20.66 -4.67 -8.15
N ILE A 4 19.86 -5.74 -8.02
CA ILE A 4 19.77 -6.50 -6.77
C ILE A 4 21.02 -7.35 -6.57
N VAL A 5 21.48 -8.03 -7.64
CA VAL A 5 22.68 -8.87 -7.62
C VAL A 5 23.94 -8.04 -7.41
N ALA A 6 23.98 -6.81 -7.95
CA ALA A 6 25.06 -5.86 -7.73
C ALA A 6 25.08 -5.27 -6.30
N GLY A 7 23.99 -5.43 -5.54
CA GLY A 7 23.87 -4.93 -4.17
C GLY A 7 23.37 -3.49 -4.05
N ASP A 8 22.84 -2.90 -5.13
CA ASP A 8 22.31 -1.52 -5.10
C ASP A 8 20.99 -1.42 -4.33
N ILE A 9 20.18 -2.47 -4.40
CA ILE A 9 18.87 -2.60 -3.73
C ILE A 9 18.63 -4.03 -3.26
N PHE A 10 17.88 -4.19 -2.18
CA PHE A 10 17.31 -5.47 -1.76
C PHE A 10 16.00 -5.77 -2.51
N GLN A 11 15.19 -4.72 -2.72
CA GLN A 11 13.87 -4.80 -3.34
C GLN A 11 13.55 -3.52 -4.11
N VAL A 12 12.79 -3.66 -5.20
CA VAL A 12 12.11 -2.56 -5.89
C VAL A 12 10.69 -2.98 -6.24
N VAL A 13 9.72 -2.08 -6.09
CA VAL A 13 8.32 -2.33 -6.43
C VAL A 13 8.02 -1.67 -7.76
N LEU A 14 7.95 -2.47 -8.82
CA LEU A 14 7.58 -2.00 -10.15
C LEU A 14 6.08 -2.14 -10.36
N SER A 15 5.50 -1.23 -11.13
CA SER A 15 4.06 -1.19 -11.37
C SER A 15 3.72 -0.99 -12.85
N GLN A 16 2.50 -1.37 -13.19
CA GLN A 16 1.92 -1.13 -14.51
C GLN A 16 0.55 -0.48 -14.39
N ARG A 17 0.21 0.35 -15.37
CA ARG A 17 -1.05 1.10 -15.44
C ARG A 17 -1.94 0.57 -16.55
N LEU A 18 -3.10 0.06 -16.17
CA LEU A 18 -4.19 -0.31 -17.06
C LEU A 18 -5.05 0.92 -17.32
N LYS A 19 -5.51 1.06 -18.57
CA LYS A 19 -6.44 2.10 -19.01
C LYS A 19 -7.67 1.43 -19.58
N LEU A 20 -8.85 1.92 -19.21
CA LEU A 20 -10.12 1.50 -19.80
C LEU A 20 -11.12 2.65 -19.82
N GLU A 21 -12.09 2.56 -20.72
CA GLU A 21 -13.24 3.46 -20.76
C GLU A 21 -14.40 2.85 -19.96
N THR A 22 -15.17 3.69 -19.29
CA THR A 22 -16.37 3.28 -18.56
C THR A 22 -17.47 4.34 -18.65
N SER A 23 -18.72 3.89 -18.65
CA SER A 23 -19.89 4.76 -18.53
C SER A 23 -20.34 4.95 -17.08
N ALA A 24 -19.75 4.22 -16.13
CA ALA A 24 -20.13 4.30 -14.72
C ALA A 24 -19.60 5.58 -14.07
N THR A 25 -20.40 6.19 -13.20
CA THR A 25 -19.93 7.35 -12.46
C THR A 25 -18.96 6.92 -11.35
N PRO A 26 -18.06 7.81 -10.89
CA PRO A 26 -17.18 7.54 -9.74
C PRO A 26 -17.94 7.07 -8.50
N LEU A 27 -19.17 7.56 -8.27
CA LEU A 27 -20.00 7.14 -7.15
C LEU A 27 -20.50 5.69 -7.31
N ASP A 28 -20.89 5.28 -8.52
CA ASP A 28 -21.33 3.91 -8.80
C ASP A 28 -20.19 2.91 -8.59
N ILE A 29 -18.99 3.27 -9.04
CA ILE A 29 -17.77 2.48 -8.85
C ILE A 29 -17.42 2.42 -7.37
N TYR A 30 -17.48 3.53 -6.63
CA TYR A 30 -17.24 3.55 -5.18
C TYR A 30 -18.20 2.62 -4.43
N ARG A 31 -19.50 2.67 -4.75
CA ARG A 31 -20.52 1.80 -4.14
C ARG A 31 -20.24 0.33 -4.43
N SER A 32 -19.86 0.01 -5.67
CA SER A 32 -19.51 -1.36 -6.08
C SER A 32 -18.23 -1.84 -5.39
N LEU A 33 -17.22 -0.97 -5.27
CA LEU A 33 -15.94 -1.28 -4.62
C LEU A 33 -16.12 -1.60 -3.14
N ARG A 34 -17.00 -0.90 -2.42
CA ARG A 34 -17.34 -1.20 -1.01
C ARG A 34 -17.87 -2.61 -0.80
N VAL A 35 -18.51 -3.21 -1.81
CA VAL A 35 -19.02 -4.58 -1.74
C VAL A 35 -17.96 -5.59 -2.19
N VAL A 36 -17.25 -5.30 -3.28
CA VAL A 36 -16.29 -6.23 -3.89
C VAL A 36 -15.03 -6.37 -3.03
N ASN A 37 -14.50 -5.26 -2.52
CA ASN A 37 -13.24 -5.23 -1.79
C ASN A 37 -13.30 -4.18 -0.67
N PRO A 38 -14.04 -4.42 0.43
CA PRO A 38 -14.02 -3.53 1.57
C PRO A 38 -12.64 -3.51 2.22
N SER A 39 -12.20 -2.34 2.67
CA SER A 39 -10.96 -2.12 3.41
C SER A 39 -11.15 -1.04 4.48
N PRO A 40 -10.21 -0.89 5.43
CA PRO A 40 -10.30 0.15 6.46
C PRO A 40 -10.35 1.57 5.89
N PHE A 41 -9.72 1.81 4.72
CA PHE A 41 -9.66 3.13 4.09
C PHE A 41 -10.39 3.14 2.75
N MET A 42 -11.67 3.48 2.79
CA MET A 42 -12.50 3.71 1.61
C MET A 42 -12.59 5.21 1.33
N PHE A 43 -12.38 5.63 0.09
CA PHE A 43 -12.54 7.03 -0.28
C PHE A 43 -13.09 7.24 -1.69
N LEU A 44 -13.86 8.32 -1.83
CA LEU A 44 -14.23 8.95 -3.09
C LEU A 44 -13.84 10.42 -2.95
N LEU A 45 -12.76 10.82 -3.60
CA LEU A 45 -12.26 12.20 -3.57
C LEU A 45 -12.48 12.83 -4.95
N LYS A 46 -13.28 13.90 -4.98
CA LYS A 46 -13.48 14.68 -6.20
C LYS A 46 -12.55 15.88 -6.20
N THR A 47 -11.71 15.98 -7.23
CA THR A 47 -10.80 17.14 -7.43
C THR A 47 -11.15 17.83 -8.75
N PRO A 48 -10.71 19.08 -8.98
CA PRO A 48 -10.94 19.75 -10.25
C PRO A 48 -10.39 19.00 -11.47
N GLU A 49 -9.29 18.25 -11.31
CA GLU A 49 -8.59 17.57 -12.40
C GLU A 49 -9.04 16.12 -12.60
N VAL A 50 -9.22 15.38 -11.51
CA VAL A 50 -9.54 13.95 -11.51
C VAL A 50 -10.40 13.53 -10.31
N ASP A 51 -11.10 12.41 -10.44
CA ASP A 51 -11.76 11.75 -9.32
C ASP A 51 -10.96 10.53 -8.87
N LEU A 52 -10.74 10.39 -7.56
CA LEU A 52 -10.09 9.22 -6.96
C LEU A 52 -11.12 8.32 -6.27
N VAL A 53 -11.11 7.03 -6.61
CA VAL A 53 -11.97 6.03 -5.98
C VAL A 53 -11.09 4.92 -5.42
N GLY A 54 -11.02 4.76 -4.10
CA GLY A 54 -10.05 3.86 -3.49
C GLY A 54 -10.57 3.01 -2.35
N SER A 55 -9.88 1.88 -2.14
CA SER A 55 -10.06 0.93 -1.05
C SER A 55 -8.69 0.43 -0.57
N SER A 56 -8.01 1.25 0.23
CA SER A 56 -6.65 0.96 0.68
C SER A 56 -6.61 0.10 1.95
N PRO A 57 -5.81 -0.98 1.95
CA PRO A 57 -5.65 -1.82 3.13
C PRO A 57 -4.62 -1.28 4.14
N GLU A 58 -3.80 -0.29 3.76
CA GLU A 58 -2.54 0.03 4.43
C GLU A 58 -2.45 1.50 4.82
N ILE A 59 -2.07 1.73 6.08
CA ILE A 59 -1.75 3.05 6.61
C ILE A 59 -0.46 3.56 5.96
N MET A 60 -0.45 4.81 5.51
CA MET A 60 0.77 5.47 5.06
C MET A 60 1.50 6.05 6.27
N VAL A 61 0.93 7.08 6.88
CA VAL A 61 1.38 7.69 8.15
C VAL A 61 0.15 8.14 8.91
N ARG A 62 0.07 7.76 10.19
CA ARG A 62 -0.88 8.32 11.15
C ARG A 62 -0.15 9.13 12.20
N VAL A 63 -0.75 10.22 12.67
CA VAL A 63 -0.31 11.01 13.81
C VAL A 63 -1.52 11.30 14.67
N GLU A 64 -1.49 10.86 15.92
CA GLU A 64 -2.54 11.08 16.92
C GLU A 64 -1.86 11.53 18.21
N ASP A 65 -2.21 12.70 18.73
CA ASP A 65 -1.59 13.29 19.92
C ASP A 65 -0.05 13.25 19.87
N ARG A 66 0.50 13.59 18.70
CA ARG A 66 1.95 13.57 18.37
C ARG A 66 2.60 12.18 18.32
N LEU A 67 1.87 11.10 18.57
CA LEU A 67 2.34 9.73 18.33
C LEU A 67 2.21 9.42 16.83
N THR A 68 3.35 9.33 16.13
CA THR A 68 3.33 8.89 14.73
C THR A 68 3.36 7.38 14.65
N THR A 69 2.61 6.81 13.69
CA THR A 69 2.52 5.37 13.43
C THR A 69 2.70 5.12 11.94
N ILE A 70 3.57 4.17 11.61
CA ILE A 70 3.62 3.51 10.30
C ILE A 70 3.34 2.02 10.53
N ARG A 71 2.50 1.42 9.69
CA ARG A 71 2.15 0.00 9.77
C ARG A 71 2.45 -0.68 8.43
N PRO A 72 3.66 -1.24 8.24
CA PRO A 72 3.97 -1.99 7.05
C PRO A 72 3.16 -3.28 6.98
N LEU A 73 2.67 -3.61 5.78
CA LEU A 73 2.06 -4.90 5.47
C LEU A 73 2.95 -5.66 4.49
N ALA A 74 3.24 -6.92 4.80
CA ALA A 74 3.99 -7.80 3.91
C ALA A 74 3.41 -9.22 3.91
N GLY A 75 3.71 -9.96 2.85
CA GLY A 75 3.23 -11.31 2.64
C GLY A 75 1.72 -11.43 2.50
N THR A 76 1.29 -12.35 1.65
CA THR A 76 -0.14 -12.54 1.37
C THR A 76 -0.47 -14.02 1.30
N ARG A 77 -1.51 -14.43 2.03
CA ARG A 77 -2.20 -15.70 1.79
C ARG A 77 -3.70 -15.44 1.62
N LYS A 78 -4.37 -16.30 0.86
CA LYS A 78 -5.84 -16.30 0.77
C LYS A 78 -6.43 -16.73 2.11
N ARG A 79 -7.67 -16.31 2.40
CA ARG A 79 -8.43 -16.88 3.52
C ARG A 79 -8.73 -18.36 3.27
N GLY A 80 -8.67 -19.16 4.32
CA GLY A 80 -9.05 -20.58 4.28
C GLY A 80 -10.56 -20.75 4.10
N LYS A 81 -10.98 -21.85 3.47
CA LYS A 81 -12.41 -22.22 3.35
C LYS A 81 -12.98 -22.74 4.68
N THR A 82 -12.11 -23.18 5.57
CA THR A 82 -12.43 -23.64 6.93
C THR A 82 -11.51 -22.97 7.94
N GLU A 83 -11.91 -22.92 9.21
CA GLU A 83 -11.08 -22.36 10.28
C GLU A 83 -9.73 -23.08 10.41
N ALA A 84 -9.73 -24.41 10.28
CA ALA A 84 -8.51 -25.22 10.29
C ALA A 84 -7.57 -24.88 9.13
N GLU A 85 -8.12 -24.71 7.92
CA GLU A 85 -7.34 -24.27 6.76
C GLU A 85 -6.80 -22.84 6.93
N ASP A 86 -7.62 -21.93 7.46
CA ASP A 86 -7.24 -20.53 7.68
C ASP A 86 -6.11 -20.40 8.70
N LYS A 87 -6.16 -21.20 9.78
CA LYS A 87 -5.09 -21.28 10.77
C LYS A 87 -3.80 -21.84 10.17
N ARG A 88 -3.89 -22.92 9.38
CA ARG A 88 -2.72 -23.51 8.70
C ARG A 88 -2.07 -22.51 7.74
N LEU A 89 -2.86 -21.78 6.94
CA LEU A 89 -2.34 -20.76 6.01
C LEU A 89 -1.66 -19.60 6.75
N ALA A 90 -2.18 -19.21 7.91
CA ALA A 90 -1.54 -18.21 8.77
C ALA A 90 -0.20 -18.71 9.35
N GLU A 91 -0.14 -19.95 9.82
CA GLU A 91 1.09 -20.58 10.31
C GLU A 91 2.13 -20.76 9.19
N GLU A 92 1.68 -21.12 7.98
CA GLU A 92 2.52 -21.19 6.78
C GLU A 92 3.12 -19.81 6.45
N LEU A 93 2.29 -18.76 6.43
CA LEU A 93 2.74 -17.39 6.18
C LEU A 93 3.80 -16.94 7.20
N LEU A 94 3.59 -17.23 8.49
CA LEU A 94 4.52 -16.87 9.56
C LEU A 94 5.79 -17.73 9.61
N SER A 95 5.79 -18.88 8.94
CA SER A 95 6.96 -19.77 8.86
C SER A 95 7.74 -19.60 7.56
N ASP A 96 7.18 -18.90 6.57
CA ASP A 96 7.83 -18.61 5.30
C ASP A 96 9.04 -17.66 5.51
N PRO A 97 10.29 -18.15 5.31
CA PRO A 97 11.48 -17.36 5.56
C PRO A 97 11.59 -16.16 4.61
N LYS A 98 11.03 -16.24 3.40
CA LYS A 98 11.03 -15.13 2.42
C LYS A 98 10.14 -14.00 2.91
N GLU A 99 8.89 -14.31 3.24
CA GLU A 99 7.89 -13.33 3.67
C GLU A 99 8.32 -12.63 4.96
N ARG A 100 8.92 -13.38 5.89
CA ARG A 100 9.49 -12.80 7.12
C ARG A 100 10.65 -11.86 6.83
N ALA A 101 11.57 -12.24 5.95
CA ALA A 101 12.73 -11.41 5.62
C ALA A 101 12.30 -10.09 4.97
N GLU A 102 11.34 -10.14 4.04
CA GLU A 102 10.74 -8.95 3.43
C GLU A 102 10.07 -8.07 4.51
N HIS A 103 9.30 -8.67 5.42
CA HIS A 103 8.63 -7.93 6.48
C HIS A 103 9.61 -7.25 7.46
N VAL A 104 10.70 -7.92 7.86
CA VAL A 104 11.75 -7.32 8.70
C VAL A 104 12.36 -6.10 8.04
N MET A 105 12.69 -6.21 6.75
CA MET A 105 13.25 -5.10 5.98
C MET A 105 12.30 -3.89 5.96
N LEU A 106 10.99 -4.13 5.84
CA LEU A 106 9.98 -3.07 5.87
C LEU A 106 9.80 -2.45 7.26
N ILE A 107 9.89 -3.26 8.32
CA ILE A 107 9.93 -2.75 9.71
C ILE A 107 11.15 -1.83 9.89
N ASP A 108 12.33 -2.25 9.44
CA ASP A 108 13.54 -1.45 9.59
C ASP A 108 13.49 -0.15 8.79
N LEU A 109 12.88 -0.17 7.61
CA LEU A 109 12.64 1.06 6.84
C LEU A 109 11.65 1.98 7.57
N ALA A 110 10.56 1.45 8.11
CA ALA A 110 9.60 2.22 8.89
C ALA A 110 10.23 2.79 10.18
N ARG A 111 11.11 2.04 10.85
CA ARG A 111 11.90 2.53 11.99
C ARG A 111 12.82 3.67 11.60
N ASN A 112 13.46 3.59 10.43
CA ASN A 112 14.26 4.69 9.90
C ASN A 112 13.40 5.92 9.64
N ASP A 113 12.26 5.75 8.99
CA ASP A 113 11.35 6.85 8.64
C ASP A 113 10.80 7.55 9.88
N VAL A 114 10.27 6.80 10.86
CA VAL A 114 9.77 7.31 12.14
C VAL A 114 10.90 7.96 12.94
N GLY A 115 12.06 7.31 13.03
CA GLY A 115 13.21 7.81 13.79
C GLY A 115 13.78 9.15 13.31
N ARG A 116 13.52 9.56 12.06
CA ARG A 116 13.95 10.87 11.54
C ARG A 116 13.23 12.07 12.17
N VAL A 117 12.04 11.86 12.72
CA VAL A 117 11.15 12.94 13.21
C VAL A 117 10.73 12.76 14.66
N CYS A 118 11.16 11.68 15.31
CA CYS A 118 10.77 11.32 16.66
C CYS A 118 11.86 11.55 17.70
N GLU A 119 11.45 11.70 18.96
CA GLU A 119 12.34 11.82 20.11
C GLU A 119 13.24 10.59 20.23
N PHE A 120 14.51 10.82 20.56
CA PHE A 120 15.47 9.73 20.75
C PHE A 120 14.96 8.75 21.81
N GLY A 121 14.96 7.46 21.49
CA GLY A 121 14.49 6.41 22.39
C GLY A 121 12.96 6.22 22.43
N SER A 122 12.17 7.02 21.69
CA SER A 122 10.71 6.86 21.63
C SER A 122 10.21 5.89 20.55
N VAL A 123 11.09 5.40 19.67
CA VAL A 123 10.70 4.51 18.58
C VAL A 123 10.48 3.09 19.12
N GLU A 124 9.24 2.63 19.04
CA GLU A 124 8.81 1.34 19.57
C GLU A 124 8.17 0.47 18.48
N LEU A 125 8.24 -0.84 18.69
CA LEU A 125 7.56 -1.84 17.88
C LEU A 125 6.44 -2.48 18.71
N SER A 126 5.25 -2.59 18.13
CA SER A 126 4.15 -3.37 18.69
C SER A 126 3.51 -4.24 17.60
N ASP A 127 2.75 -5.26 18.02
CA ASP A 127 2.13 -6.24 17.11
C ASP A 127 3.11 -6.84 16.09
N VAL A 128 4.30 -7.22 16.54
CA VAL A 128 5.40 -7.64 15.65
C VAL A 128 5.10 -8.99 15.00
N MET A 129 5.15 -9.03 13.67
CA MET A 129 4.85 -10.19 12.82
C MET A 129 3.52 -10.87 13.16
N VAL A 130 2.47 -10.10 13.36
CA VAL A 130 1.13 -10.64 13.62
C VAL A 130 0.39 -10.85 12.29
N VAL A 131 -0.46 -11.88 12.21
CA VAL A 131 -1.32 -12.10 11.04
C VAL A 131 -2.62 -11.32 11.18
N GLU A 132 -2.81 -10.33 10.30
CA GLU A 132 -4.04 -9.57 10.18
C GLU A 132 -4.93 -10.15 9.07
N ARG A 133 -6.21 -10.40 9.37
CA ARG A 133 -7.16 -11.06 8.48
C ARG A 133 -8.13 -10.06 7.86
N TYR A 134 -8.16 -10.02 6.53
CA TYR A 134 -9.13 -9.28 5.73
C TYR A 134 -10.18 -10.23 5.14
N SER A 135 -11.14 -9.70 4.39
CA SER A 135 -12.25 -10.50 3.83
C SER A 135 -11.77 -11.63 2.92
N HIS A 136 -10.74 -11.40 2.11
CA HIS A 136 -10.28 -12.35 1.08
C HIS A 136 -8.84 -12.83 1.27
N VAL A 137 -8.05 -12.10 2.05
CA VAL A 137 -6.62 -12.34 2.26
C VAL A 137 -6.21 -12.10 3.70
N MET A 138 -5.00 -12.52 4.06
CA MET A 138 -4.33 -12.18 5.31
C MET A 138 -2.90 -11.70 5.03
N HIS A 139 -2.38 -10.83 5.90
CA HIS A 139 -1.06 -10.22 5.78
C HIS A 139 -0.29 -10.31 7.10
N ILE A 140 1.05 -10.30 7.02
CA ILE A 140 1.92 -10.03 8.16
C ILE A 140 1.90 -8.51 8.39
N THR A 141 1.67 -8.10 9.63
CA THR A 141 1.60 -6.69 10.04
C THR A 141 2.52 -6.43 11.21
N SER A 142 2.99 -5.19 11.35
CA SER A 142 3.68 -4.69 12.54
C SER A 142 3.50 -3.19 12.66
N ASN A 143 3.42 -2.69 13.88
CA ASN A 143 3.36 -1.25 14.12
C ASN A 143 4.76 -0.73 14.45
N VAL A 144 5.12 0.38 13.83
CA VAL A 144 6.27 1.20 14.23
C VAL A 144 5.73 2.53 14.69
N THR A 145 5.95 2.86 15.96
CA THR A 145 5.47 4.10 16.58
C THR A 145 6.62 4.95 17.08
N GLY A 146 6.38 6.25 17.23
CA GLY A 146 7.34 7.16 17.87
C GLY A 146 6.71 8.49 18.26
N MET A 147 7.24 9.14 19.29
CA MET A 147 6.77 10.46 19.73
C MET A 147 7.44 11.53 18.88
N LEU A 148 6.70 12.35 18.15
CA LEU A 148 7.29 13.45 17.36
C LEU A 148 8.06 14.41 18.27
N THR A 149 9.21 14.92 17.81
CA THR A 149 9.93 15.98 18.53
C THR A 149 9.12 17.28 18.54
N LYS A 150 9.30 18.12 19.57
CA LYS A 150 8.47 19.33 19.80
C LYS A 150 8.38 20.28 18.61
N ASP A 151 9.41 20.31 17.77
CA ASP A 151 9.56 21.13 16.57
C ASP A 151 9.01 20.49 15.28
N ARG A 152 8.50 19.25 15.34
CA ARG A 152 7.96 18.51 14.19
C ARG A 152 6.44 18.45 14.19
N SER A 153 5.88 18.55 13.00
CA SER A 153 4.46 18.47 12.70
C SER A 153 4.08 17.12 12.08
N ALA A 154 2.78 16.86 11.95
CA ALA A 154 2.30 15.69 11.22
C ALA A 154 2.72 15.68 9.73
N LEU A 155 2.90 16.86 9.11
CA LEU A 155 3.42 16.95 7.75
C LEU A 155 4.90 16.58 7.65
N ASP A 156 5.70 16.88 8.69
CA ASP A 156 7.08 16.38 8.76
C ASP A 156 7.09 14.84 8.84
N ALA A 157 6.18 14.25 9.61
CA ALA A 157 6.01 12.80 9.69
C ALA A 157 5.60 12.20 8.34
N LEU A 158 4.64 12.80 7.64
CA LEU A 158 4.23 12.38 6.31
C LEU A 158 5.40 12.43 5.32
N ARG A 159 6.17 13.54 5.32
CA ARG A 159 7.34 13.72 4.46
C ARG A 159 8.43 12.69 4.76
N ALA A 160 8.61 12.32 6.03
CA ALA A 160 9.56 11.29 6.41
C ALA A 160 9.09 9.89 6.01
N GLY A 161 7.79 9.59 6.05
CA GLY A 161 7.26 8.30 5.61
C GLY A 161 7.22 8.12 4.09
N LEU A 162 6.97 9.19 3.34
CA LEU A 162 6.68 9.11 1.90
C LEU A 162 7.89 8.79 1.00
N PRO A 163 7.70 7.98 -0.06
CA PRO A 163 6.64 6.97 -0.20
C PRO A 163 6.93 5.75 0.69
N ALA A 164 5.91 4.92 0.95
CA ALA A 164 6.09 3.72 1.76
C ALA A 164 7.02 2.71 1.08
N GLY A 165 7.74 1.91 1.88
CA GLY A 165 8.64 0.87 1.39
C GLY A 165 7.92 -0.20 0.54
N THR A 166 6.69 -0.54 0.93
CA THR A 166 5.81 -1.52 0.28
C THR A 166 5.40 -1.15 -1.14
N VAL A 167 5.63 0.11 -1.53
CA VAL A 167 5.33 0.63 -2.88
C VAL A 167 6.55 1.24 -3.57
N SER A 168 7.71 1.24 -2.93
CA SER A 168 8.96 1.78 -3.49
C SER A 168 10.03 0.71 -3.52
N GLY A 169 10.63 0.40 -2.37
CA GLY A 169 11.66 -0.61 -2.22
C GLY A 169 12.67 -0.23 -1.14
N ALA A 170 13.78 -0.95 -1.10
CA ALA A 170 14.84 -0.76 -0.11
C ALA A 170 16.23 -0.98 -0.73
N PRO A 171 17.20 -0.06 -0.53
CA PRO A 171 17.06 1.29 0.05
C PRO A 171 16.11 2.19 -0.75
N LYS A 172 15.25 2.95 -0.04
CA LYS A 172 14.11 3.68 -0.62
C LYS A 172 14.48 4.62 -1.77
N VAL A 173 15.52 5.45 -1.60
CA VAL A 173 15.94 6.44 -2.61
C VAL A 173 16.40 5.74 -3.89
N ARG A 174 17.29 4.75 -3.77
CA ARG A 174 17.81 4.02 -4.94
C ARG A 174 16.71 3.22 -5.65
N ALA A 175 15.77 2.63 -4.91
CA ALA A 175 14.62 1.96 -5.49
C ALA A 175 13.73 2.93 -6.29
N MET A 176 13.52 4.17 -5.81
CA MET A 176 12.77 5.19 -6.55
C MET A 176 13.46 5.65 -7.84
N GLU A 177 14.80 5.77 -7.83
CA GLU A 177 15.56 6.06 -9.06
C GLU A 177 15.35 4.95 -10.10
N ILE A 178 15.44 3.69 -9.68
CA ILE A 178 15.21 2.54 -10.57
C ILE A 178 13.76 2.51 -11.07
N ILE A 179 12.78 2.86 -10.23
CA ILE A 179 11.38 3.00 -10.66
C ILE A 179 11.27 4.03 -11.79
N ASP A 180 11.92 5.20 -11.67
CA ASP A 180 11.90 6.25 -12.68
C ASP A 180 12.61 5.83 -13.98
N GLU A 181 13.66 5.00 -13.89
CA GLU A 181 14.33 4.40 -15.06
C GLU A 181 13.43 3.42 -15.84
N PHE A 182 12.59 2.65 -15.14
CA PHE A 182 11.81 1.54 -15.73
C PHE A 182 10.36 1.89 -16.06
N GLU A 183 9.70 2.74 -15.27
CA GLU A 183 8.30 3.07 -15.49
C GLU A 183 8.14 4.18 -16.55
N PRO A 184 7.34 3.99 -17.61
CA PRO A 184 7.25 4.95 -18.72
C PRO A 184 6.51 6.24 -18.36
N HIS A 185 5.92 6.30 -17.16
CA HIS A 185 5.02 7.37 -16.74
C HIS A 185 5.18 7.67 -15.26
N ARG A 186 4.99 8.94 -14.90
CA ARG A 186 4.79 9.32 -13.49
C ARG A 186 3.60 8.57 -12.90
N ARG A 187 3.76 8.11 -11.67
CA ARG A 187 2.73 7.37 -10.90
C ARG A 187 1.51 8.22 -10.54
N GLY A 188 1.67 9.55 -10.48
CA GLY A 188 0.59 10.44 -10.07
C GLY A 188 0.11 10.07 -8.65
N PRO A 189 -1.20 9.86 -8.42
CA PRO A 189 -1.70 9.45 -7.12
C PRO A 189 -1.21 8.08 -6.65
N TYR A 190 -0.92 7.13 -7.56
CA TYR A 190 -0.52 5.77 -7.19
C TYR A 190 0.73 5.78 -6.30
N ALA A 191 0.72 4.97 -5.24
CA ALA A 191 1.78 4.91 -4.22
C ALA A 191 1.98 6.20 -3.39
N GLY A 192 1.14 7.22 -3.59
CA GLY A 192 1.06 8.41 -2.75
C GLY A 192 0.23 8.19 -1.48
N ALA A 193 -0.27 9.28 -0.89
CA ALA A 193 -1.10 9.25 0.31
C ALA A 193 -2.47 9.88 0.06
N VAL A 194 -3.51 9.31 0.67
CA VAL A 194 -4.87 9.90 0.73
C VAL A 194 -5.34 9.87 2.17
N GLY A 195 -5.87 10.98 2.66
CA GLY A 195 -6.32 11.10 4.05
C GLY A 195 -6.68 12.53 4.43
N TYR A 196 -6.58 12.82 5.73
CA TYR A 196 -6.84 14.16 6.26
C TYR A 196 -5.75 14.60 7.23
N LEU A 197 -5.68 15.92 7.42
CA LEU A 197 -4.98 16.60 8.51
C LEU A 197 -6.01 17.52 9.17
N ASP A 198 -6.17 17.42 10.49
CA ASP A 198 -7.09 18.27 11.24
C ASP A 198 -6.40 19.51 11.83
N PHE A 199 -7.21 20.43 12.35
CA PHE A 199 -6.72 21.68 12.94
C PHE A 199 -6.05 21.51 14.30
N THR A 200 -6.14 20.33 14.91
CA THR A 200 -5.44 20.00 16.16
C THR A 200 -4.06 19.38 15.93
N GLY A 201 -3.72 19.10 14.68
CA GLY A 201 -2.43 18.53 14.27
C GLY A 201 -2.43 17.02 14.12
N ASN A 202 -3.60 16.35 14.24
CA ASN A 202 -3.70 14.92 13.95
C ASN A 202 -3.87 14.68 12.46
N MET A 203 -3.38 13.55 12.00
CA MET A 203 -3.38 13.17 10.60
C MET A 203 -3.62 11.68 10.48
N ASP A 204 -4.46 11.27 9.54
CA ASP A 204 -4.62 9.87 9.20
C ASP A 204 -4.61 9.72 7.69
N THR A 205 -3.61 9.00 7.18
CA THR A 205 -3.43 8.78 5.75
C THR A 205 -3.23 7.31 5.46
N CYS A 206 -3.80 6.86 4.34
CA CYS A 206 -3.56 5.55 3.76
C CYS A 206 -2.70 5.68 2.51
N ILE A 207 -2.04 4.60 2.13
CA ILE A 207 -1.34 4.56 0.84
C ILE A 207 -2.40 4.55 -0.26
N ALA A 208 -2.21 5.31 -1.33
CA ALA A 208 -3.07 5.30 -2.52
C ALA A 208 -2.87 4.03 -3.37
N LEU A 209 -3.11 2.88 -2.74
CA LEU A 209 -3.19 1.56 -3.34
C LEU A 209 -4.64 1.20 -3.61
N ARG A 210 -4.87 0.26 -4.53
CA ARG A 210 -6.23 -0.15 -4.96
C ARG A 210 -7.12 1.07 -5.22
N THR A 211 -6.57 2.03 -5.95
CA THR A 211 -7.19 3.32 -6.26
C THR A 211 -7.37 3.45 -7.76
N LEU A 212 -8.58 3.82 -8.18
CA LEU A 212 -8.86 4.26 -9.54
C LEU A 212 -8.65 5.76 -9.63
N VAL A 213 -8.01 6.20 -10.71
CA VAL A 213 -7.98 7.61 -11.12
C VAL A 213 -8.91 7.75 -12.31
N MET A 214 -9.97 8.53 -12.17
CA MET A 214 -10.94 8.79 -13.23
C MET A 214 -10.76 10.19 -13.79
N GLN A 215 -10.70 10.27 -15.12
CA GLN A 215 -10.62 11.52 -15.87
C GLN A 215 -11.64 11.46 -17.01
N GLY A 216 -12.79 12.10 -16.83
CA GLY A 216 -13.93 11.93 -17.73
C GLY A 216 -14.45 10.49 -17.70
N SER A 217 -14.55 9.85 -18.88
CA SER A 217 -14.92 8.43 -19.03
C SER A 217 -13.74 7.46 -18.89
N THR A 218 -12.51 7.97 -18.85
CA THR A 218 -11.32 7.13 -18.75
C THR A 218 -11.03 6.80 -17.28
N ALA A 219 -10.93 5.50 -16.97
CA ALA A 219 -10.43 4.99 -15.70
C ALA A 219 -9.00 4.47 -15.85
N TYR A 220 -8.14 4.81 -14.89
CA TYR A 220 -6.80 4.27 -14.76
C TYR A 220 -6.70 3.42 -13.50
N VAL A 221 -6.16 2.21 -13.65
CA VAL A 221 -5.92 1.26 -12.56
C VAL A 221 -4.44 0.90 -12.57
N GLN A 222 -3.73 1.21 -11.48
CA GLN A 222 -2.31 0.92 -11.35
C GLN A 222 -2.06 -0.08 -10.22
N ALA A 223 -1.22 -1.08 -10.49
CA ALA A 223 -0.86 -2.13 -9.54
C ALA A 223 0.60 -2.55 -9.74
N GLY A 224 1.25 -2.94 -8.66
CA GLY A 224 2.67 -3.27 -8.63
C GLY A 224 2.99 -4.50 -7.81
N ALA A 225 4.20 -5.02 -8.03
CA ALA A 225 4.75 -6.21 -7.41
C ALA A 225 6.18 -5.93 -6.91
N GLY A 226 6.50 -6.48 -5.75
CA GLY A 226 7.83 -6.37 -5.16
C GLY A 226 8.79 -7.33 -5.85
N ILE A 227 9.85 -6.79 -6.44
CA ILE A 227 10.87 -7.55 -7.13
C ILE A 227 12.04 -7.76 -6.18
N VAL A 228 12.29 -9.03 -5.86
CA VAL A 228 13.43 -9.51 -5.06
C VAL A 228 14.32 -10.42 -5.92
N ALA A 229 15.44 -10.89 -5.36
CA ALA A 229 16.45 -11.66 -6.09
C ALA A 229 15.88 -12.93 -6.76
N ASP A 230 14.98 -13.63 -6.07
CA ASP A 230 14.34 -14.87 -6.49
C ASP A 230 13.01 -14.69 -7.25
N SER A 231 12.53 -13.44 -7.43
CA SER A 231 11.27 -13.15 -8.14
C SER A 231 11.23 -13.77 -9.54
N VAL A 232 10.10 -14.32 -9.95
CA VAL A 232 9.91 -14.89 -11.29
C VAL A 232 9.11 -13.89 -12.13
N PRO A 233 9.65 -13.31 -13.22
CA PRO A 233 9.01 -12.20 -13.94
C PRO A 233 7.54 -12.43 -14.31
N GLU A 234 7.20 -13.64 -14.78
CA GLU A 234 5.84 -14.01 -15.14
C GLU A 234 4.89 -14.01 -13.92
N THR A 235 5.34 -14.57 -12.80
CA THR A 235 4.58 -14.58 -11.55
C THR A 235 4.31 -13.17 -11.05
N GLU A 236 5.32 -12.28 -11.07
CA GLU A 236 5.17 -10.89 -10.64
C GLU A 236 4.21 -10.11 -11.55
N TYR A 237 4.29 -10.34 -12.87
CA TYR A 237 3.35 -9.77 -13.82
C TYR A 237 1.91 -10.17 -13.48
N TYR A 238 1.64 -11.47 -13.29
CA TYR A 238 0.29 -11.93 -12.93
C TYR A 238 -0.15 -11.44 -11.55
N GLU A 239 0.76 -11.24 -10.60
CA GLU A 239 0.45 -10.65 -9.31
C GLU A 239 -0.13 -9.23 -9.47
N THR A 240 0.48 -8.38 -10.30
CA THR A 240 -0.05 -7.03 -10.55
C THR A 240 -1.47 -7.06 -11.13
N LEU A 241 -1.77 -7.99 -12.06
CA LEU A 241 -3.11 -8.17 -12.62
C LEU A 241 -4.11 -8.68 -11.56
N ASN A 242 -3.68 -9.59 -10.70
CA ASN A 242 -4.49 -10.08 -9.59
C ASN A 242 -4.82 -8.97 -8.58
N LYS A 243 -3.87 -8.09 -8.28
CA LYS A 243 -4.08 -6.89 -7.44
C LYS A 243 -5.04 -5.89 -8.09
N ALA A 244 -4.99 -5.73 -9.41
CA ALA A 244 -5.91 -4.86 -10.16
C ALA A 244 -7.33 -5.43 -10.29
N LYS A 245 -7.50 -6.76 -10.22
CA LYS A 245 -8.77 -7.47 -10.48
C LYS A 245 -9.94 -6.98 -9.63
N GLY A 246 -9.70 -6.62 -8.37
CA GLY A 246 -10.74 -6.09 -7.49
C GLY A 246 -11.36 -4.79 -8.00
N LEU A 247 -10.52 -3.88 -8.51
CA LEU A 247 -10.96 -2.60 -9.07
C LEU A 247 -11.67 -2.81 -10.42
N LEU A 248 -11.10 -3.63 -11.29
CA LEU A 248 -11.73 -3.97 -12.57
C LEU A 248 -13.11 -4.60 -12.37
N LYS A 249 -13.25 -5.47 -11.37
CA LYS A 249 -14.54 -6.06 -11.03
C LYS A 249 -15.54 -5.03 -10.50
N ALA A 250 -15.09 -4.04 -9.72
CA ALA A 250 -15.95 -2.97 -9.24
C ALA A 250 -16.51 -2.13 -10.40
N ILE A 251 -15.70 -1.82 -11.42
CA ILE A 251 -16.16 -1.15 -12.65
C ILE A 251 -17.21 -2.01 -13.37
N GLU A 252 -16.90 -3.29 -13.61
CA GLU A 252 -17.83 -4.21 -14.31
C GLU A 252 -19.19 -4.33 -13.59
N VAL A 253 -19.18 -4.38 -12.25
CA VAL A 253 -20.40 -4.42 -11.44
C VAL A 253 -21.17 -3.11 -11.53
N ALA A 254 -20.48 -1.97 -11.44
CA ALA A 254 -21.09 -0.65 -11.56
C ALA A 254 -21.79 -0.49 -12.92
N GLU A 255 -21.14 -0.88 -14.02
CA GLU A 255 -21.72 -0.81 -15.36
C GLU A 255 -22.94 -1.72 -15.55
N LYS A 256 -22.93 -2.92 -14.95
CA LYS A 256 -24.07 -3.84 -15.00
C LYS A 256 -25.29 -3.33 -14.26
N GLN A 257 -25.11 -2.52 -13.21
CA GLN A 257 -26.21 -1.92 -12.45
C GLN A 257 -26.86 -0.72 -13.15
N LEU A 258 -26.25 -0.21 -14.21
CA LEU A 258 -26.79 0.88 -15.05
C LEU A 258 -27.71 0.37 -16.16
N LYS A 259 -27.74 -0.94 -16.41
CA LYS A 259 -28.59 -1.62 -17.40
C LYS A 259 -29.86 -2.12 -16.75
#